data_AF-A0A4S8KG94-F1
#
_entry.id   AF-A0A4S8KG94-F1
#
_cell.length_a   1.000
_cell.length_b   1.000
_cell.length_c   1.000
_cell.angle_alpha   90.00
_cell.angle_beta   90.00
_cell.angle_gamma   90.00
#
_symmetry.space_group_name_H-M   'P 1'
#
loop_
_entity.id
_entity.type
_entity.pdbx_description
1 polymer ?
#
loop_
_entity_poly.entity_id
_entity_poly.type
_entity_poly.pdbx_seq_one_letter_code
_entity_poly.pdbx_strand_id
1 'polypeptide(L)' 'MLRQNKRSNAKDPIAIPADLGYEENCRKVVEEVMNTYGCIDILVNNAAEQYVRPLITEITEQQLERVFRTNVFSYFFVSK' A
#
# COMPACT_ATOMS: atom_id res chain seq x y z
N MET A 1 2.25 16.40 10.21
CA MET A 1 2.38 15.12 10.92
C MET A 1 3.67 14.36 10.57
N LEU A 2 3.93 13.98 9.32
CA LEU A 2 5.14 13.17 8.97
C LEU A 2 6.46 13.87 9.31
N ARG A 3 6.61 15.16 8.97
CA ARG A 3 7.83 15.92 9.27
C ARG A 3 8.08 16.18 10.76
N GLN A 4 7.04 16.12 11.60
CA GLN A 4 7.15 16.43 13.04
C GLN A 4 7.83 15.30 13.83
N ASN A 5 7.82 14.07 13.31
CA ASN A 5 8.44 12.90 13.95
C ASN A 5 9.80 12.53 13.34
N LYS A 6 10.32 13.38 12.45
CA LYS A 6 11.58 13.16 11.72
C LYS A 6 12.77 13.39 12.65
N ARG A 7 13.72 12.45 12.70
CA ARG A 7 15.02 12.65 13.36
C ARG A 7 15.93 13.53 12.51
N SER A 8 16.86 14.25 13.16
CA SER A 8 17.72 15.24 12.49
C SER A 8 18.55 14.69 11.32
N ASN A 9 18.90 13.40 11.35
CA ASN A 9 19.70 12.71 10.33
C ASN A 9 18.87 11.96 9.26
N ALA A 10 17.54 11.98 9.32
CA ALA A 10 16.70 11.32 8.32
C ALA A 10 16.53 12.19 7.06
N LYS A 11 16.24 11.57 5.91
CA LYS A 11 15.74 12.28 4.72
C LYS A 11 14.29 12.75 4.95
N ASP A 12 13.83 13.74 4.18
CA ASP A 12 12.44 14.21 4.29
C ASP A 12 11.45 13.13 3.85
N PRO A 13 10.36 12.89 4.60
CA PRO A 13 9.34 11.92 4.19
C PRO A 13 8.55 12.44 2.99
N ILE A 14 8.15 11.52 2.12
CA ILE A 14 7.26 11.76 0.97
C ILE A 14 5.90 11.09 1.21
N ALA A 15 4.86 11.59 0.55
CA ALA A 15 3.52 11.02 0.58
C ALA A 15 3.05 10.82 -0.86
N ILE A 16 2.75 9.57 -1.22
CA ILE A 16 2.37 9.17 -2.58
C ILE A 16 0.92 8.66 -2.53
N PRO A 17 -0.07 9.41 -3.02
CA PRO A 17 -1.44 8.92 -3.09
C PRO A 17 -1.56 7.88 -4.20
N ALA A 18 -1.94 6.65 -3.85
CA ALA A 18 -2.12 5.57 -4.81
C ALA A 18 -3.17 4.57 -4.31
N ASP A 19 -3.92 4.00 -5.25
CA ASP A 19 -4.72 2.80 -4.99
C ASP A 19 -3.86 1.57 -5.30
N LEU A 20 -3.41 0.89 -4.25
CA LEU A 20 -2.53 -0.28 -4.36
C LEU A 20 -3.27 -1.55 -4.84
N GLY A 21 -4.58 -1.50 -5.04
CA GLY A 21 -5.33 -2.62 -5.63
C GLY A 21 -4.98 -2.92 -7.11
N TYR A 22 -4.11 -2.11 -7.72
CA TYR A 22 -3.67 -2.22 -9.12
C TYR A 22 -2.14 -2.30 -9.22
N GLU A 23 -1.64 -3.27 -9.99
CA GLU A 23 -0.20 -3.54 -10.14
C GLU A 23 0.58 -2.34 -10.67
N GLU A 24 0.03 -1.61 -11.66
CA GLU A 24 0.70 -0.44 -12.22
C GLU A 24 0.93 0.66 -11.17
N ASN A 25 -0.03 0.86 -10.26
CA ASN A 25 0.10 1.83 -9.17
C ASN A 25 1.14 1.38 -8.15
N CYS A 26 1.16 0.10 -7.81
CA CYS A 26 2.19 -0.47 -6.93
C CYS A 26 3.58 -0.22 -7.49
N ARG A 27 3.79 -0.50 -8.78
CA ARG A 27 5.06 -0.26 -9.47
C ARG A 27 5.47 1.22 -9.43
N LYS A 28 4.55 2.15 -9.72
CA LYS A 28 4.81 3.59 -9.66
C LYS A 28 5.26 4.04 -8.28
N VAL A 29 4.62 3.54 -7.22
CA VAL A 29 5.00 3.86 -5.82
C VAL A 29 6.43 3.37 -5.52
N VAL A 30 6.75 2.12 -5.87
CA VAL A 30 8.09 1.56 -5.66
C VAL A 30 9.15 2.34 -6.44
N GLU A 31 8.88 2.65 -7.72
CA GLU A 31 9.77 3.44 -8.57
C GLU A 31 10.02 4.84 -8.00
N GLU A 32 8.99 5.53 -7.51
CA GLU A 32 9.13 6.87 -6.92
C GLU A 32 9.96 6.85 -5.62
N VAL A 33 9.76 5.85 -4.76
CA VAL A 33 10.57 5.67 -3.54
C VAL A 33 12.03 5.36 -3.91
N MET A 34 12.26 4.45 -4.88
CA MET A 34 13.61 4.12 -5.34
C MET A 34 14.33 5.33 -5.94
N ASN A 35 13.64 6.13 -6.76
CA ASN A 35 14.21 7.35 -7.35
C ASN A 35 14.56 8.40 -6.28
N THR A 36 13.79 8.47 -5.19
CA THR A 36 14.01 9.46 -4.12
C THR A 36 15.10 9.04 -3.14
N TYR A 37 15.12 7.77 -2.74
CA TYR A 37 15.96 7.30 -1.64
C TYR A 37 17.12 6.43 -2.08
N GLY A 38 17.01 5.76 -3.24
CA GLY A 38 18.01 4.87 -3.82
C GLY A 38 17.88 3.41 -3.37
N CYS A 39 17.20 3.15 -2.26
CA CYS A 39 16.98 1.82 -1.71
C CYS A 39 15.68 1.75 -0.89
N ILE A 40 15.18 0.53 -0.69
CA ILE A 40 14.11 0.20 0.24
C ILE A 40 14.61 -0.95 1.12
N ASP A 41 15.01 -0.63 2.35
CA ASP A 41 15.52 -1.64 3.30
C ASP A 41 14.39 -2.33 4.08
N ILE A 42 13.26 -1.63 4.26
CA ILE A 42 12.11 -2.10 5.02
C ILE A 42 10.85 -1.76 4.24
N LEU A 43 10.05 -2.79 3.96
CA LEU A 43 8.70 -2.67 3.42
C LEU A 43 7.70 -3.06 4.51
N VAL A 44 6.70 -2.20 4.76
CA VAL A 44 5.59 -2.49 5.68
C VAL A 44 4.29 -2.54 4.87
N ASN A 45 3.82 -3.74 4.58
CA ASN A 45 2.53 -3.97 3.94
C ASN A 45 1.40 -3.78 4.97
N ASN A 46 0.84 -2.57 5.03
CA ASN A 46 -0.20 -2.18 5.99
C ASN A 46 -1.52 -1.76 5.32
N ALA A 47 -1.50 -1.35 4.05
CA ALA A 47 -2.73 -0.97 3.35
C ALA A 47 -3.72 -2.14 3.37
N ALA A 48 -4.95 -1.89 3.82
CA ALA A 48 -5.96 -2.92 3.94
C ALA A 48 -7.37 -2.31 3.86
N GLU A 49 -8.29 -3.09 3.32
CA GLU A 49 -9.72 -2.82 3.30
C GLU A 49 -10.47 -3.93 4.05
N GLN A 50 -11.49 -3.55 4.82
CA GLN A 50 -12.30 -4.49 5.57
C GLN A 50 -13.77 -4.08 5.49
N TYR A 51 -14.61 -5.03 5.07
CA TYR A 51 -16.06 -4.91 5.09
C TYR A 51 -16.62 -5.98 6.03
N VAL A 52 -17.09 -5.56 7.21
CA VAL A 52 -17.68 -6.49 8.17
C VAL A 52 -19.07 -6.90 7.66
N ARG A 53 -19.29 -8.22 7.56
CA ARG A 53 -20.58 -8.83 7.24
C ARG A 53 -20.86 -9.97 8.23
N PRO A 54 -22.05 -10.02 8.86
CA PRO A 54 -22.41 -11.13 9.73
C PRO A 54 -22.58 -12.45 8.97
N LEU A 55 -22.96 -12.40 7.68
CA LEU A 55 -23.21 -13.60 6.87
C LEU A 55 -22.40 -13.58 5.56
N ILE A 56 -21.94 -14.75 5.12
CA ILE A 56 -21.20 -14.92 3.86
C ILE A 56 -22.03 -14.52 2.63
N THR A 57 -23.34 -14.73 2.67
CA THR A 57 -24.29 -14.41 1.58
C THR A 57 -24.46 -12.91 1.36
N GLU A 58 -23.98 -12.07 2.27
CA GLU A 58 -24.03 -10.62 2.17
C GLU A 58 -22.76 -10.01 1.57
N ILE A 59 -21.76 -10.84 1.25
CA ILE A 59 -20.52 -10.41 0.59
C ILE A 59 -20.78 -10.36 -0.91
N THR A 60 -20.70 -9.16 -1.50
CA THR A 60 -20.79 -9.03 -2.95
C THR A 60 -19.46 -9.43 -3.61
N GLU A 61 -19.52 -9.86 -4.87
CA GLU A 61 -18.33 -10.15 -5.68
C GLU A 61 -17.37 -8.96 -5.72
N GLN A 62 -17.88 -7.74 -5.88
CA GLN A 62 -17.07 -6.53 -5.93
C GLN A 62 -16.36 -6.27 -4.60
N GLN A 63 -17.01 -6.53 -3.46
CA GLN A 63 -16.37 -6.39 -2.14
C GLN A 63 -15.28 -7.42 -1.94
N LEU A 64 -15.54 -8.67 -2.33
CA LEU A 64 -14.55 -9.74 -2.26
C LEU A 64 -13.33 -9.42 -3.14
N GLU A 65 -13.56 -9.03 -4.40
CA GLU A 65 -12.48 -8.65 -5.32
C GLU A 65 -11.68 -7.47 -4.75
N ARG A 66 -12.35 -6.45 -4.20
CA ARG A 66 -11.69 -5.28 -3.64
C ARG A 66 -10.77 -5.64 -2.46
N VAL A 67 -11.25 -6.48 -1.55
CA VAL A 67 -10.45 -6.98 -0.43
C VAL A 67 -9.24 -7.77 -0.92
N PHE A 68 -9.40 -8.65 -1.91
CA PHE A 68 -8.28 -9.42 -2.46
C PHE A 68 -7.26 -8.53 -3.17
N ARG A 69 -7.73 -7.55 -3.95
CA ARG A 69 -6.87 -6.55 -4.59
C ARG A 69 -6.01 -5.81 -3.57
N THR A 70 -6.62 -5.26 -2.53
CA THR A 70 -5.91 -4.42 -1.56
C THR A 70 -5.11 -5.24 -0.55
N ASN A 71 -5.62 -6.36 -0.04
CA ASN A 71 -5.02 -7.05 1.11
C ASN A 71 -4.16 -8.25 0.72
N VAL A 72 -4.27 -8.73 -0.52
CA VAL A 72 -3.52 -9.89 -1.01
C VAL A 72 -2.65 -9.47 -2.19
N PHE A 73 -3.26 -9.10 -3.32
CA PHE A 73 -2.52 -8.84 -4.55
C PHE A 73 -1.55 -7.67 -4.42
N SER A 74 -1.95 -6.58 -3.77
CA SER A 74 -1.06 -5.43 -3.57
C SER A 74 0.23 -5.83 -2.84
N TYR A 75 0.16 -6.75 -1.87
CA TYR A 75 1.34 -7.16 -1.10
C TYR A 75 2.32 -7.92 -1.98
N PHE A 76 1.82 -8.72 -2.94
CA PHE A 76 2.67 -9.35 -3.95
C PHE A 76 3.24 -8.32 -4.92
N PHE A 77 2.42 -7.40 -5.44
CA PHE A 77 2.87 -6.43 -6.44
C PHE A 77 3.90 -5.44 -5.92
N VAL A 78 3.81 -5.04 -4.64
CA VAL A 78 4.79 -4.14 -4.01
C VAL A 78 6.06 -4.88 -3.57
N SER A 79 5.98 -6.19 -3.28
CA SER A 79 7.12 -6.98 -2.81
C SER A 79 7.91 -7.70 -3.91
N LYS A 80 7.41 -7.70 -5.15
CA LYS A 80 7.97 -8.42 -6.30
C LYS A 80 9.22 -7.74 -6.87
#